data_AF-A0AAW2IYU7-F1
#
_entry.id   AF-A0AAW2IYU7-F1
#
_cell.length_a   1.000
_cell.length_b   1.000
_cell.length_c   1.000
_cell.angle_alpha   90.00
_cell.angle_beta   90.00
_cell.angle_gamma   90.00
#
_symmetry.space_group_name_H-M   'P 1'
#
loop_
_entity.id
_entity.type
_entity.pdbx_description
1 polymer ?
#
loop_
_entity_poly.entity_id
_entity_poly.type
_entity_poly.pdbx_seq_one_letter_code
_entity_poly.pdbx_strand_id
1 'polypeptide(L)'
;MSLMRHSYPKDHASGNQKRRDLGRRWRCGTVKLISFGEGSQYKSVKHRVDAIDTENLTHSYSIVEGDALMGGLESITYHVKIVPTEDGGCICKNRSIYQTKGDVEIAEEKIKEGKEKALAMFKAIEAYLHAHPDA
;
A
#
# COMPACT_ATOMS: atom_id res chain seq x y z
N MET A 1 -13.03 10.31 -19.19
CA MET A 1 -11.96 9.30 -18.97
C MET A 1 -10.71 10.03 -18.49
N SER A 2 -10.61 10.31 -17.18
CA SER A 2 -9.41 10.90 -16.60
C SER A 2 -8.58 9.79 -15.97
N LEU A 3 -7.30 9.70 -16.34
CA LEU A 3 -6.31 8.84 -15.70
C LEU A 3 -6.19 9.28 -14.23
N MET A 4 -6.64 8.47 -13.27
CA MET A 4 -6.18 8.58 -11.89
C MET A 4 -4.67 8.29 -11.86
N ARG A 5 -3.86 9.34 -12.05
CA ARG A 5 -2.46 9.31 -11.63
C ARG A 5 -2.51 9.21 -10.11
N HIS A 6 -2.18 8.04 -9.57
CA HIS A 6 -2.07 7.86 -8.13
C HIS A 6 -0.97 8.78 -7.58
N SER A 7 -1.38 9.96 -7.14
CA SER A 7 -0.63 10.88 -6.29
C SER A 7 -0.63 10.27 -4.90
N TYR A 8 0.51 9.72 -4.49
CA TYR A 8 0.83 9.81 -3.08
C TYR A 8 0.96 11.31 -2.78
N PRO A 9 0.34 11.84 -1.70
CA PRO A 9 0.53 13.22 -1.31
C PRO A 9 2.03 13.50 -1.21
N LYS A 10 2.49 14.54 -1.90
CA LYS A 10 3.91 14.92 -1.95
C LYS A 10 4.41 15.53 -0.64
N ASP A 11 3.53 15.72 0.34
CA ASP A 11 3.78 16.66 1.45
C ASP A 11 4.43 16.05 2.70
N HIS A 12 4.89 14.79 2.62
CA HIS A 12 5.86 14.23 3.57
C HIS A 12 7.03 13.50 2.89
N ALA A 13 7.41 13.94 1.69
CA ALA A 13 8.66 13.51 1.07
C ALA A 13 9.79 14.47 1.44
N SER A 14 10.47 14.23 2.57
CA SER A 14 11.88 14.63 2.66
C SER A 14 12.61 13.88 1.53
N GLY A 15 13.14 14.65 0.58
CA GLY A 15 14.18 14.31 -0.40
C GLY A 15 14.19 12.90 -1.02
N ASN A 16 14.08 12.84 -2.35
CA ASN A 16 14.59 11.73 -3.18
C ASN A 16 13.84 10.39 -3.20
N GLN A 17 12.50 10.39 -3.30
CA GLN A 17 11.82 9.17 -3.77
C GLN A 17 12.00 8.99 -5.30
N LYS A 18 13.11 8.37 -5.70
CA LYS A 18 13.42 8.04 -7.09
C LYS A 18 12.54 6.88 -7.56
N ARG A 19 11.31 7.17 -7.98
CA ARG A 19 10.44 6.21 -8.68
C ARG A 19 11.06 5.89 -10.04
N ARG A 20 11.78 4.78 -10.17
CA ARG A 20 12.10 4.19 -11.48
C ARG A 20 10.84 3.51 -12.01
N ASP A 21 9.89 4.32 -12.48
CA ASP A 21 8.72 3.79 -13.18
C ASP A 21 9.14 3.53 -14.63
N LEU A 22 9.57 2.29 -14.90
CA LEU A 22 9.76 1.80 -16.27
C LEU A 22 8.39 1.62 -16.92
N GLY A 23 7.71 2.72 -17.29
CA GLY A 23 6.68 2.81 -18.33
C GLY A 23 5.51 1.81 -18.37
N ARG A 24 5.28 0.96 -17.36
CA ARG A 24 4.27 -0.11 -17.40
C ARG A 24 3.09 0.24 -16.48
N ARG A 25 1.89 0.30 -17.07
CA ARG A 25 0.58 0.40 -16.41
C ARG A 25 0.48 -0.65 -15.29
N TRP A 26 -0.09 -0.30 -14.14
CA TRP A 26 -0.33 -1.23 -13.03
C TRP A 26 -1.22 -2.38 -13.53
N ARG A 27 -0.67 -3.60 -13.57
CA ARG A 27 -1.38 -4.81 -14.02
C ARG A 27 -1.09 -5.95 -13.06
N CYS A 28 -2.02 -6.89 -12.96
CA CYS A 28 -1.78 -8.19 -12.33
C CYS A 28 -0.44 -8.79 -12.77
N GLY A 29 0.36 -9.26 -11.81
CA GLY A 29 1.70 -9.81 -12.00
C GLY A 29 2.83 -8.77 -12.03
N THR A 30 2.54 -7.47 -12.04
CA THR A 30 3.60 -6.45 -12.02
C THR A 30 4.33 -6.47 -10.68
N VAL A 31 5.67 -6.53 -10.71
CA VAL A 31 6.51 -6.37 -9.51
C VAL A 31 7.24 -5.03 -9.58
N LYS A 32 7.15 -4.23 -8.53
CA LYS A 32 7.83 -2.95 -8.39
C LYS A 32 8.70 -2.92 -7.15
N LEU A 33 9.93 -2.43 -7.30
CA LEU A 33 10.78 -2.08 -6.17
C LEU A 33 10.38 -0.69 -5.67
N ILE A 34 9.92 -0.62 -4.44
CA ILE A 34 9.62 0.62 -3.73
C ILE A 34 10.76 0.86 -2.76
N SER A 35 11.45 1.99 -2.91
CA SER A 35 12.41 2.48 -1.91
C SER A 35 11.74 3.57 -1.10
N PHE A 36 11.83 3.48 0.23
CA PHE A 36 11.28 4.48 1.14
C PHE A 36 12.30 5.61 1.38
N GLY A 37 11.79 6.78 1.78
CA GLY A 37 12.59 7.97 2.02
C GLY A 37 13.42 7.89 3.31
N GLU A 38 14.37 8.82 3.44
CA GLU A 38 15.23 8.94 4.61
C GLU A 38 14.39 9.18 5.89
N GLY A 39 14.68 8.42 6.95
CA GLY A 39 13.88 8.40 8.20
C GLY A 39 12.78 7.33 8.24
N SER A 40 12.56 6.58 7.15
CA SER A 40 11.64 5.43 7.16
C SER A 40 12.24 4.25 7.92
N GLN A 41 11.40 3.49 8.64
CA GLN A 41 11.81 2.26 9.34
C GLN A 41 12.32 1.17 8.39
N TYR A 42 11.83 1.17 7.14
CA TYR A 42 12.21 0.21 6.10
C TYR A 42 12.89 0.95 4.97
N LYS A 43 13.82 0.27 4.29
CA LYS A 43 14.59 0.79 3.16
C LYS A 43 13.86 0.54 1.86
N SER A 44 13.38 -0.69 1.63
CA SER A 44 12.72 -1.03 0.38
C SER A 44 11.95 -2.34 0.40
N VAL A 45 10.93 -2.43 -0.46
CA VAL A 45 10.13 -3.65 -0.68
C VAL A 45 9.91 -3.93 -2.16
N LYS A 46 9.83 -5.22 -2.52
CA LYS A 46 9.25 -5.66 -3.80
C LYS A 46 7.76 -5.87 -3.61
N HIS A 47 7.00 -4.94 -4.19
CA HIS A 47 5.55 -4.93 -4.23
C HIS A 47 5.07 -5.60 -5.52
N ARG A 48 4.38 -6.74 -5.39
CA ARG A 48 3.74 -7.45 -6.50
C ARG A 48 2.25 -7.20 -6.51
N VAL A 49 1.70 -6.90 -7.67
CA VAL A 49 0.25 -6.78 -7.90
C VAL A 49 -0.35 -8.16 -8.12
N ASP A 50 -1.27 -8.58 -7.27
CA ASP A 50 -1.88 -9.91 -7.37
C ASP A 50 -3.22 -9.87 -8.12
N ALA A 51 -4.03 -8.83 -7.92
CA ALA A 51 -5.25 -8.62 -8.69
C ALA A 51 -5.67 -7.15 -8.72
N ILE A 52 -6.38 -6.75 -9.78
CA ILE A 52 -7.06 -5.47 -9.91
C ILE A 52 -8.43 -5.76 -10.51
N ASP A 53 -9.48 -5.39 -9.79
CA ASP A 53 -10.86 -5.49 -10.25
C ASP A 53 -11.52 -4.12 -10.09
N THR A 54 -11.67 -3.43 -11.22
CA THR A 54 -12.24 -2.09 -11.27
C THR A 54 -13.76 -2.09 -11.16
N GLU A 55 -14.43 -3.21 -11.45
CA GLU A 55 -15.88 -3.32 -11.36
C GLU A 55 -16.32 -3.48 -9.90
N ASN A 56 -15.60 -4.33 -9.15
CA ASN A 56 -15.88 -4.56 -7.73
C ASN A 56 -15.07 -3.67 -6.78
N LEU A 57 -14.28 -2.73 -7.32
CA LEU A 57 -13.39 -1.84 -6.57
C LEU A 57 -12.49 -2.59 -5.59
N THR A 58 -11.91 -3.71 -6.06
CA THR A 58 -10.98 -4.51 -5.28
C THR A 58 -9.58 -4.51 -5.89
N HIS A 59 -8.59 -4.55 -5.02
CA HIS A 59 -7.19 -4.64 -5.39
C HIS A 59 -6.48 -5.53 -4.37
N SER A 60 -5.62 -6.43 -4.84
CA SER A 60 -4.74 -7.18 -3.96
C SER A 60 -3.30 -7.11 -4.41
N TYR A 61 -2.41 -7.14 -3.43
CA TYR A 61 -0.98 -7.07 -3.65
C TYR A 61 -0.19 -7.76 -2.54
N SER A 62 1.03 -8.16 -2.87
CA SER A 62 1.93 -8.86 -1.97
C SER A 62 3.24 -8.11 -1.82
N ILE A 63 3.76 -8.05 -0.61
CA ILE A 63 5.17 -7.79 -0.34
C ILE A 63 5.87 -9.15 -0.35
N VAL A 64 6.71 -9.37 -1.36
CA VAL A 64 7.35 -10.67 -1.61
C VAL A 64 8.84 -10.68 -1.27
N GLU A 65 9.45 -9.50 -1.18
CA GLU A 65 10.81 -9.31 -0.69
C GLU A 65 10.93 -7.93 -0.04
N GLY A 66 11.92 -7.75 0.83
CA GLY A 66 12.24 -6.46 1.46
C GLY A 66 12.46 -6.59 2.96
N ASP A 67 13.03 -5.54 3.55
CA ASP A 67 13.32 -5.49 4.98
C ASP A 67 12.05 -5.37 5.85
N ALA A 68 10.92 -5.01 5.25
CA ALA A 68 9.60 -5.07 5.88
C ALA A 68 9.15 -6.50 6.24
N LEU A 69 9.74 -7.54 5.64
CA LEU A 69 9.45 -8.94 5.98
C LEU A 69 10.17 -9.41 7.25
N MET A 70 11.05 -8.58 7.83
CA MET A 70 11.73 -8.80 9.12
C MET A 70 12.48 -10.15 9.21
N GLY A 71 12.84 -10.74 8.08
CA GLY A 71 13.49 -12.06 8.00
C GLY A 71 12.57 -13.25 8.25
N GLY A 72 11.54 -13.11 9.11
CA GLY A 72 10.62 -14.18 9.52
C GLY A 72 9.39 -14.38 8.62
N LEU A 73 9.12 -13.48 7.69
CA LEU A 73 7.98 -13.61 6.77
C LEU A 73 8.42 -14.04 5.37
N GLU A 74 7.64 -14.93 4.76
CA GLU A 74 7.73 -15.26 3.33
C GLU A 74 7.08 -14.15 2.49
N SER A 75 5.89 -13.71 2.91
CA SER A 75 5.18 -12.61 2.26
C SER A 75 4.16 -11.96 3.20
N ILE A 76 3.73 -10.76 2.80
CA ILE A 76 2.53 -10.13 3.36
C ILE A 76 1.60 -9.82 2.20
N THR A 77 0.41 -10.42 2.21
CA THR A 77 -0.62 -10.21 1.20
C THR A 77 -1.70 -9.28 1.73
N TYR A 78 -2.07 -8.27 0.94
CA TYR A 78 -3.12 -7.31 1.25
C TYR A 78 -4.28 -7.47 0.28
N HIS A 79 -5.49 -7.54 0.80
CA HIS A 79 -6.73 -7.46 0.02
C HIS A 79 -7.47 -6.20 0.43
N VAL A 80 -7.58 -5.28 -0.51
CA VAL A 80 -8.26 -4.00 -0.35
C VAL A 80 -9.56 -4.02 -1.14
N LYS A 81 -10.65 -3.61 -0.51
CA LYS A 81 -11.95 -3.42 -1.15
C LYS A 81 -12.52 -2.08 -0.72
N ILE A 82 -12.93 -1.27 -1.68
CA ILE A 82 -13.59 0.01 -1.44
C ILE A 82 -15.09 -0.20 -1.65
N VAL A 83 -15.89 0.24 -0.68
CA VAL A 83 -17.35 0.13 -0.72
C VAL A 83 -17.94 1.53 -0.61
N PRO A 84 -18.60 2.06 -1.65
CA PRO A 84 -19.29 3.35 -1.57
C PRO A 84 -20.37 3.35 -0.47
N THR A 85 -20.58 4.49 0.16
CA THR A 85 -21.64 4.71 1.16
C THR A 85 -22.69 5.69 0.65
N GLU A 86 -23.91 5.63 1.21
CA GLU A 86 -25.04 6.46 0.76
C GLU A 86 -24.83 7.97 0.97
N ASP A 87 -23.98 8.34 1.92
CA ASP A 87 -23.59 9.73 2.23
C ASP A 87 -22.56 10.31 1.25
N GLY A 88 -22.22 9.58 0.18
CA GLY A 88 -21.22 9.99 -0.80
C GLY A 88 -19.78 9.69 -0.40
N GLY A 89 -19.56 9.04 0.74
CA GLY A 89 -18.26 8.55 1.20
C GLY A 89 -17.90 7.16 0.68
N CYS A 90 -16.92 6.53 1.34
CA CYS A 90 -16.63 5.11 1.14
C CYS A 90 -16.03 4.46 2.39
N ILE A 91 -16.17 3.14 2.48
CA ILE A 91 -15.51 2.29 3.47
C ILE A 91 -14.39 1.51 2.78
N CYS A 92 -13.15 1.71 3.23
CA CYS A 92 -12.01 0.89 2.82
C CYS A 92 -11.87 -0.32 3.74
N LYS A 93 -12.14 -1.52 3.21
CA LYS A 93 -11.90 -2.80 3.88
C LYS A 93 -10.51 -3.31 3.48
N ASN A 94 -9.62 -3.45 4.45
CA ASN A 94 -8.28 -4.01 4.24
C ASN A 94 -8.11 -5.29 5.07
N ARG A 95 -7.75 -6.39 4.41
CA ARG A 95 -7.34 -7.64 5.04
C ARG A 95 -5.86 -7.89 4.75
N SER A 96 -5.07 -8.02 5.81
CA SER A 96 -3.66 -8.38 5.72
C SER A 96 -3.47 -9.84 6.13
N ILE A 97 -2.72 -10.60 5.32
CA ILE A 97 -2.39 -11.99 5.57
C ILE A 97 -0.88 -12.08 5.62
N TYR A 98 -0.35 -12.58 6.72
CA TYR A 98 1.08 -12.70 6.95
C TYR A 98 1.47 -14.17 6.83
N GLN A 99 2.35 -14.49 5.88
CA GLN A 99 2.89 -15.82 5.70
C GLN A 99 4.25 -15.88 6.39
N THR A 100 4.38 -16.74 7.39
CA THR A 100 5.58 -16.92 8.20
C THR A 100 6.48 -17.99 7.58
N LYS A 101 7.79 -17.87 7.79
CA LYS A 101 8.74 -18.94 7.49
C LYS A 101 8.72 -19.95 8.62
N GLY A 102 8.05 -21.09 8.41
CA GLY A 102 7.84 -22.09 9.46
C GLY A 102 7.02 -21.53 10.63
N ASP A 103 7.29 -22.03 11.83
CA ASP A 103 6.49 -21.77 13.05
C ASP A 103 6.89 -20.47 13.77
N VAL A 104 7.25 -19.42 13.01
CA VAL A 104 7.55 -18.10 13.60
C VAL A 104 6.27 -17.41 14.02
N GLU A 105 6.15 -17.07 15.29
CA GLU A 105 5.05 -16.22 15.77
C GLU A 105 5.31 -14.74 15.45
N ILE A 106 4.27 -14.06 14.96
CA ILE A 106 4.31 -12.61 14.74
C ILE A 106 3.73 -11.94 15.97
N ALA A 107 4.52 -11.10 16.63
CA ALA A 107 4.05 -10.31 17.76
C ALA A 107 2.87 -9.41 17.35
N GLU A 108 1.78 -9.45 18.13
CA GLU A 108 0.58 -8.65 17.88
C GLU A 108 0.87 -7.15 17.80
N GLU A 109 1.85 -6.66 18.57
CA GLU A 109 2.33 -5.28 18.52
C GLU A 109 2.78 -4.88 17.11
N LYS A 110 3.46 -5.78 16.37
CA LYS A 110 3.89 -5.52 14.99
C LYS A 110 2.74 -5.48 14.01
N ILE A 111 1.70 -6.28 14.24
CA ILE A 111 0.46 -6.21 13.45
C ILE A 111 -0.24 -4.87 13.69
N LYS A 112 -0.29 -4.42 14.95
CA LYS A 112 -0.88 -3.14 15.34
C LYS A 112 -0.11 -1.94 14.76
N GLU A 113 1.21 -1.94 14.85
CA GLU A 113 2.07 -0.92 14.22
C GLU A 113 1.80 -0.82 12.70
N GLY A 114 1.67 -1.96 12.02
CA GLY A 114 1.35 -2.01 10.60
C GLY A 114 -0.02 -1.39 10.28
N LYS A 115 -1.03 -1.69 11.10
CA LYS A 115 -2.38 -1.13 10.96
C LYS A 115 -2.40 0.39 11.18
N GLU A 116 -1.70 0.89 12.20
CA GLU A 116 -1.64 2.32 12.50
C GLU A 116 -0.97 3.12 11.38
N LYS A 117 0.11 2.58 10.79
CA LYS A 117 0.78 3.20 9.63
C LYS A 117 -0.13 3.25 8.41
N ALA A 118 -0.86 2.18 8.13
CA ALA A 118 -1.82 2.15 7.04
C ALA A 118 -2.90 3.22 7.26
N LEU A 119 -3.43 3.34 8.48
CA LEU A 119 -4.41 4.35 8.84
C LEU A 119 -3.86 5.78 8.69
N ALA A 120 -2.63 6.04 9.13
CA ALA A 120 -1.98 7.34 8.98
C ALA A 120 -1.83 7.73 7.50
N MET A 121 -1.46 6.77 6.64
CA MET A 121 -1.38 6.99 5.19
C MET A 121 -2.76 7.30 4.59
N PHE A 122 -3.80 6.56 4.97
CA PHE A 122 -5.16 6.83 4.50
C PHE A 122 -5.64 8.23 4.90
N LYS A 123 -5.41 8.65 6.15
CA LYS A 123 -5.76 9.99 6.62
C LYS A 123 -5.03 11.10 5.85
N ALA A 124 -3.74 10.89 5.54
CA ALA A 124 -2.98 11.85 4.75
C ALA A 124 -3.53 11.98 3.31
N ILE A 125 -3.91 10.86 2.69
CA ILE A 125 -4.53 10.85 1.36
C ILE A 125 -5.91 11.52 1.41
N GLU A 126 -6.73 11.19 2.39
CA GLU A 126 -8.06 11.78 2.60
C GLU A 126 -7.97 13.30 2.79
N ALA A 127 -7.09 13.78 3.67
CA ALA A 127 -6.87 15.21 3.90
C ALA A 127 -6.42 15.93 2.63
N TYR A 128 -5.53 15.31 1.84
CA TYR A 128 -5.08 15.86 0.57
C TYR A 128 -6.23 15.96 -0.45
N LEU A 129 -6.99 14.88 -0.65
CA LEU A 129 -8.13 14.89 -1.58
C LEU A 129 -9.22 15.88 -1.16
N HIS A 130 -9.43 16.04 0.15
CA HIS A 130 -10.38 17.02 0.67
C HIS A 130 -9.94 18.47 0.39
N ALA A 131 -8.63 18.76 0.48
CA ALA A 131 -8.07 20.06 0.15
C ALA A 131 -7.96 20.33 -1.37
N HIS A 132 -8.06 19.29 -2.20
CA HIS A 132 -7.87 19.34 -3.64
C HIS A 132 -9.00 18.59 -4.39
N PRO A 133 -10.22 19.14 -4.45
CA PRO A 133 -11.39 18.44 -4.99
C PRO A 133 -11.31 18.11 -6.49
N ASP A 134 -10.42 18.76 -7.25
CA ASP A 134 -10.24 18.55 -8.70
C ASP A 134 -9.08 17.60 -9.06
N ALA A 135 -8.47 16.94 -8.07
CA ALA A 135 -7.29 16.07 -8.24
C ALA A 135 -7.56 14.78 -9.04
#